data_AF-A0A9X3CI72-F1
#
_entry.id   AF-A0A9X3CI72-F1
#
_cell.length_a   1.000
_cell.length_b   1.000
_cell.length_c   1.000
_cell.angle_alpha   90.00
_cell.angle_beta   90.00
_cell.angle_gamma   90.00
#
_symmetry.space_group_name_H-M   'P 1'
#
loop_
_entity.id
_entity.type
_entity.pdbx_description
1 polymer ?
#
loop_
_entity_poly.entity_id
_entity_poly.type
_entity_poly.pdbx_seq_one_letter_code
_entity_poly.pdbx_strand_id
1 'polypeptide(L)'
;NTSKNTGSRGYSFMTNGVIIQWGNDSKGTKSFPITFPNACRSIVVTDNDDGAPDVCAASPISKSQFTIESDDSGIMYWLAIGY
;
A
#
# COMPACT_ATOMS: atom_id res chain seq x y z
N ASN A 1 9.95 8.88 -16.02
CA ASN A 1 9.00 8.20 -15.11
C ASN A 1 9.10 6.69 -15.34
N THR A 2 9.69 5.97 -14.39
CA THR A 2 9.72 4.51 -14.37
C THR A 2 8.45 4.01 -13.66
N SER A 3 7.88 2.91 -14.12
CA SER A 3 6.75 2.27 -13.45
C SER A 3 6.88 0.76 -13.62
N LYS A 4 6.50 -0.01 -12.61
CA LYS A 4 6.44 -1.47 -12.68
C LYS A 4 5.12 -1.94 -12.10
N ASN A 5 4.45 -2.83 -12.82
CA ASN A 5 3.24 -3.52 -12.38
C ASN A 5 3.47 -5.03 -12.50
N THR A 6 3.34 -5.77 -11.40
CA THR A 6 3.46 -7.23 -11.36
C THR A 6 2.11 -7.93 -11.20
N GLY A 7 1.02 -7.26 -11.58
CA GLY A 7 -0.36 -7.75 -11.44
C GLY A 7 -1.01 -7.22 -10.16
N SER A 8 -0.63 -7.77 -9.01
CA SER A 8 -1.23 -7.43 -7.70
C SER A 8 -0.50 -6.31 -6.95
N ARG A 9 0.63 -5.82 -7.45
CA ARG A 9 1.47 -4.79 -6.80
C ARG A 9 2.19 -3.95 -7.85
N GLY A 10 2.43 -2.69 -7.52
CA GLY A 10 3.20 -1.84 -8.42
C GLY A 10 3.55 -0.47 -7.87
N TYR A 11 4.27 0.30 -8.67
CA TYR A 11 4.63 1.67 -8.38
C TYR A 11 4.75 2.51 -9.65
N SER A 12 4.64 3.83 -9.49
CA SER A 12 4.90 4.82 -10.54
C SER A 12 5.60 6.05 -9.95
N PHE A 13 6.68 6.47 -10.60
CA PHE A 13 7.34 7.74 -10.30
C PHE A 13 6.64 8.89 -11.02
N MET A 14 6.34 9.96 -10.30
CA MET A 14 5.94 11.24 -10.86
C MET A 14 7.15 12.12 -11.14
N THR A 15 7.00 13.09 -12.05
CA THR A 15 8.06 14.00 -12.46
C THR A 15 8.56 14.92 -11.34
N ASN A 16 7.75 15.13 -10.30
CA ASN A 16 8.08 15.96 -9.14
C ASN A 16 8.77 15.17 -8.00
N GLY A 17 9.17 13.93 -8.23
CA GLY A 17 9.83 13.08 -7.23
C GLY A 17 8.87 12.32 -6.31
N VAL A 18 7.55 12.51 -6.46
CA VAL A 18 6.55 11.72 -5.75
C VAL A 18 6.50 10.30 -6.32
N ILE A 19 6.30 9.33 -5.43
CA ILE A 19 6.12 7.92 -5.75
C ILE A 19 4.72 7.54 -5.28
N ILE A 20 3.94 6.92 -6.18
CA ILE A 20 2.75 6.16 -5.80
C ILE A 20 3.10 4.69 -5.85
N GLN A 21 2.69 3.94 -4.83
CA GLN A 21 2.76 2.48 -4.80
C GLN A 21 1.37 1.91 -4.49
N TRP A 22 1.04 0.75 -5.03
CA TRP A 22 -0.22 0.08 -4.79
C TRP A 22 -0.02 -1.42 -4.63
N GLY A 23 -1.01 -2.07 -4.04
CA GLY A 23 -1.12 -3.51 -4.10
C GLY A 23 -2.32 -4.04 -3.35
N ASN A 24 -2.31 -5.35 -3.15
CA ASN A 24 -3.26 -6.02 -2.28
C ASN A 24 -2.53 -7.03 -1.38
N ASP A 25 -2.98 -7.12 -0.14
CA ASP A 25 -2.36 -7.93 0.90
C ASP A 25 -3.39 -8.25 2.00
N SER A 26 -3.19 -9.35 2.71
CA SER A 26 -3.89 -9.62 3.96
C SER A 26 -3.37 -8.75 5.11
N LYS A 27 -3.98 -8.83 6.30
CA LYS A 27 -3.49 -8.09 7.48
C LYS A 27 -2.04 -8.45 7.87
N GLY A 28 -1.45 -7.58 8.68
CA GLY A 28 -0.08 -7.66 9.19
C GLY A 28 0.92 -6.78 8.44
N THR A 29 2.20 -6.94 8.78
CA THR A 29 3.30 -6.16 8.18
C THR A 29 3.62 -6.64 6.77
N LYS A 30 3.70 -5.69 5.82
CA LYS A 30 4.01 -5.91 4.41
C LYS A 30 5.10 -4.96 3.95
N SER A 31 5.72 -5.31 2.81
CA SER A 31 6.75 -4.49 2.18
C SER A 31 6.20 -3.72 0.99
N PHE A 32 6.60 -2.47 0.84
CA PHE A 32 6.35 -1.74 -0.40
C PHE A 32 7.10 -2.39 -1.58
N PRO A 33 6.57 -2.32 -2.81
CA PRO A 33 7.28 -2.75 -4.02
C PRO A 33 8.68 -2.17 -4.17
N ILE A 34 8.88 -0.92 -3.71
CA ILE A 34 10.17 -0.26 -3.57
C ILE A 34 10.23 0.54 -2.27
N THR A 35 11.44 0.77 -1.76
CA THR A 35 11.67 1.66 -0.62
C THR A 35 11.45 3.12 -1.04
N PHE A 36 10.60 3.86 -0.31
CA PHE A 36 10.52 5.32 -0.45
C PHE A 36 11.88 5.95 -0.08
N PRO A 37 12.46 6.84 -0.91
CA PRO A 37 13.77 7.43 -0.61
C PRO A 37 13.82 8.13 0.76
N ASN A 38 12.79 8.92 1.07
CA ASN A 38 12.68 9.70 2.30
C ASN A 38 11.60 9.18 3.25
N ALA A 39 10.34 9.11 2.82
CA ALA A 39 9.21 8.69 3.66
C ALA A 39 7.96 8.29 2.86
N CYS A 40 7.22 7.31 3.39
CA CYS A 40 5.80 7.17 3.07
C CYS A 40 5.03 8.26 3.82
N ARG A 41 4.27 9.09 3.10
CA ARG A 41 3.51 10.22 3.68
C ARG A 41 2.05 9.88 3.97
N SER A 42 1.49 8.95 3.20
CA SER A 42 0.14 8.45 3.44
C SER A 42 -0.01 7.06 2.83
N ILE A 43 -0.82 6.24 3.47
CA ILE A 43 -1.33 4.98 2.95
C ILE A 43 -2.82 4.93 3.26
N VAL A 44 -3.60 4.46 2.29
CA VAL A 44 -5.01 4.14 2.45
C VAL A 44 -5.22 2.68 2.12
N VAL A 45 -6.18 2.06 2.80
CA VAL A 45 -6.59 0.68 2.58
C VAL A 45 -8.10 0.63 2.44
N THR A 46 -8.58 -0.25 1.58
CA THR A 46 -9.99 -0.56 1.38
C THR A 46 -10.20 -2.06 1.55
N ASP A 47 -11.41 -2.43 1.98
CA ASP A 47 -11.82 -3.82 2.18
C ASP A 47 -11.81 -4.63 0.87
N ASN A 48 -12.11 -5.91 1.00
CA ASN A 48 -12.04 -6.91 -0.06
C ASN A 48 -13.32 -6.96 -0.95
N ASP A 49 -14.32 -6.12 -0.64
CA ASP A 49 -15.66 -6.08 -1.26
C ASP A 49 -16.41 -7.42 -1.24
N ASP A 50 -16.31 -8.20 -0.14
CA ASP A 50 -16.98 -9.50 0.00
C ASP A 50 -18.47 -9.42 0.37
N GLY A 51 -19.03 -8.21 0.42
CA GLY A 51 -20.42 -7.93 0.76
C GLY A 51 -20.68 -7.69 2.24
N ALA A 52 -19.66 -7.76 3.10
CA ALA A 52 -19.71 -7.29 4.48
C ALA A 52 -18.64 -6.20 4.69
N PRO A 53 -19.00 -5.00 5.17
CA PRO A 53 -18.02 -3.94 5.38
C PRO A 53 -17.09 -4.30 6.55
N ASP A 54 -15.80 -4.37 6.28
CA ASP A 54 -14.75 -4.63 7.26
C ASP A 54 -14.04 -3.35 7.69
N VAL A 55 -13.65 -3.29 8.96
CA VAL A 55 -12.87 -2.16 9.48
C VAL A 55 -11.41 -2.36 9.10
N CYS A 56 -10.96 -1.68 8.04
CA CYS A 56 -9.56 -1.70 7.62
C CYS A 56 -8.82 -0.42 8.02
N ALA A 57 -7.59 -0.57 8.51
CA ALA A 57 -6.65 0.53 8.71
C ALA A 57 -5.26 0.16 8.20
N ALA A 58 -4.50 1.13 7.72
CA ALA A 58 -3.12 0.92 7.33
C ALA A 58 -2.24 2.06 7.85
N SER A 59 -1.00 1.74 8.19
CA SER A 59 -0.04 2.73 8.68
C SER A 59 1.38 2.41 8.20
N PRO A 60 2.15 3.41 7.76
CA PRO A 60 3.55 3.19 7.42
C PRO A 60 4.37 2.90 8.68
N ILE A 61 5.20 1.87 8.63
CA ILE A 61 6.13 1.52 9.71
C ILE A 61 7.51 2.14 9.42
N SER A 62 7.90 2.12 8.14
CA SER A 62 9.20 2.61 7.69
C SER A 62 9.13 3.04 6.22
N LYS A 63 10.28 3.36 5.65
CA LYS A 63 10.43 3.66 4.22
C LYS A 63 10.11 2.46 3.31
N SER A 64 10.21 1.24 3.83
CA SER A 64 10.06 0.00 3.06
C SER A 64 8.90 -0.87 3.53
N GLN A 65 8.25 -0.54 4.65
CA GLN A 65 7.21 -1.38 5.25
C GLN A 65 6.02 -0.57 5.78
N PHE A 66 4.88 -1.22 5.81
CA PHE A 66 3.63 -0.76 6.39
C PHE A 66 2.91 -1.92 7.07
N THR A 67 1.93 -1.62 7.93
CA THR A 67 1.01 -2.62 8.49
C THR A 67 -0.39 -2.39 7.96
N ILE A 68 -1.14 -3.47 7.77
CA ILE A 68 -2.58 -3.45 7.59
C ILE A 68 -3.22 -4.12 8.82
N GLU A 69 -4.22 -3.47 9.39
CA GLU A 69 -5.08 -4.00 10.44
C GLU A 69 -6.50 -4.14 9.88
N SER A 70 -7.12 -5.30 10.14
CA SER A 70 -8.51 -5.58 9.76
C SER A 70 -9.10 -6.63 10.68
N ASP A 71 -10.39 -6.55 10.92
CA ASP A 71 -11.21 -7.63 11.46
C ASP A 71 -11.27 -8.84 10.51
N ASP A 72 -11.27 -8.60 9.19
CA ASP A 72 -11.12 -9.65 8.18
C ASP A 72 -9.69 -10.23 8.07
N SER A 73 -9.61 -11.44 7.50
CA SER A 73 -8.40 -12.17 7.13
C SER A 73 -8.17 -12.25 5.62
N GLY A 74 -9.10 -11.75 4.80
CA GLY A 74 -9.03 -11.69 3.35
C GLY A 74 -8.00 -10.72 2.79
N ILE A 75 -8.16 -10.38 1.51
CA ILE A 75 -7.23 -9.55 0.75
C ILE A 75 -7.77 -8.13 0.63
N MET A 76 -7.09 -7.19 1.26
CA MET A 76 -7.42 -5.76 1.20
C MET A 76 -6.58 -5.06 0.15
N TYR A 77 -7.12 -4.01 -0.46
CA TYR A 77 -6.42 -3.20 -1.46
C TYR A 77 -5.85 -1.95 -0.82
N TRP A 78 -4.65 -1.55 -1.22
CA TRP A 78 -3.98 -0.40 -0.62
C TRP A 78 -3.29 0.48 -1.66
N LEU A 79 -3.19 1.77 -1.34
CA LEU A 79 -2.50 2.79 -2.12
C LEU A 79 -1.65 3.64 -1.17
N ALA A 80 -0.37 3.81 -1.48
CA ALA A 80 0.58 4.58 -0.71
C ALA A 80 1.23 5.68 -1.57
N ILE A 81 1.51 6.83 -0.94
CA ILE A 81 2.18 7.97 -1.56
C ILE A 81 3.32 8.46 -0.67
N GLY A 82 4.44 8.83 -1.29
CA GLY A 82 5.63 9.28 -0.60
C GLY A 82 6.68 9.80 -1.57
N TYR A 83 7.89 10.03 -1.07
CA TYR A 83 9.06 10.50 -1.83
C TYR A 83 10.35 10.17 -1.07
#